data_AF-A0A4R2J2X4-F1
#
_entry.id   AF-A0A4R2J2X4-F1
#
_cell.length_a   1.000
_cell.length_b   1.000
_cell.length_c   1.000
_cell.angle_alpha   90.00
_cell.angle_beta   90.00
_cell.angle_gamma   90.00
#
_symmetry.space_group_name_H-M   'P 1'
#
loop_
_entity.id
_entity.type
_entity.pdbx_description
1 polymer ?
#
loop_
_entity_poly.entity_id
_entity_poly.type
_entity_poly.pdbx_seq_one_letter_code
_entity_poly.pdbx_strand_id
1 'polypeptide(L)'
;MPTTKRDDNVIELHFQYAQDGWIMSDDTHGEQDADSATAFTRDGCAFVVCERAPRGRWRIESTDGACAPVPLSAYQYRFSTLADAADYVAAKCGATVRRVDAWV
;
A
#
# COMPACT_ATOMS: atom_id res chain seq x y z
N MET A 1 -7.16 -30.34 -20.79
CA MET A 1 -7.99 -29.12 -20.80
C MET A 1 -7.07 -27.95 -20.47
N PRO A 2 -7.01 -26.89 -21.28
CA PRO A 2 -6.19 -25.74 -20.93
C PRO A 2 -6.89 -25.03 -19.76
N THR A 3 -6.25 -25.02 -18.60
CA THR A 3 -6.66 -24.19 -17.48
C THR A 3 -6.53 -22.75 -17.91
N THR A 4 -7.68 -22.08 -18.13
CA THR A 4 -7.77 -20.64 -18.28
C THR A 4 -6.99 -20.04 -17.11
N LYS A 5 -5.86 -19.40 -17.40
CA LYS A 5 -5.12 -18.58 -16.45
C LYS A 5 -6.17 -17.63 -15.85
N ARG A 6 -6.42 -17.70 -14.53
CA ARG A 6 -7.27 -16.70 -13.88
C ARG A 6 -6.68 -15.36 -14.28
N ASP A 7 -7.44 -14.54 -14.98
CA ASP A 7 -7.08 -13.13 -15.07
C ASP A 7 -7.04 -12.64 -13.62
N ASP A 8 -5.80 -12.40 -13.21
CA ASP A 8 -5.34 -12.28 -11.85
C ASP A 8 -6.13 -11.15 -11.17
N ASN A 9 -6.53 -11.34 -9.92
CA ASN A 9 -7.29 -10.36 -9.17
C ASN A 9 -6.38 -9.14 -8.95
N VAL A 10 -6.43 -8.12 -9.82
CA VAL A 10 -5.55 -6.94 -9.75
C VAL A 10 -6.26 -5.85 -8.96
N ILE A 11 -5.59 -5.31 -7.94
CA ILE A 11 -6.02 -4.13 -7.22
C ILE A 11 -5.17 -2.97 -7.69
N GLU A 12 -5.81 -1.96 -8.26
CA GLU A 12 -5.15 -0.72 -8.65
C GLU A 12 -5.04 0.20 -7.44
N LEU A 13 -3.84 0.74 -7.21
CA LEU A 13 -3.56 1.59 -6.06
C LEU A 13 -2.79 2.85 -6.46
N HIS A 14 -3.27 4.01 -6.02
CA HIS A 14 -2.55 5.27 -6.06
C HIS A 14 -1.81 5.48 -4.75
N PHE A 15 -0.52 5.80 -4.81
CA PHE A 15 0.31 5.94 -3.61
C PHE A 15 0.50 7.42 -3.29
N GLN A 16 0.18 7.78 -2.05
CA GLN A 16 0.31 9.14 -1.56
C GLN A 16 1.24 9.17 -0.35
N TYR A 17 2.17 10.10 -0.37
CA TYR A 17 3.17 10.31 0.66
C TYR A 17 2.88 11.61 1.42
N ALA A 18 3.11 11.61 2.73
CA ALA A 18 2.91 12.75 3.59
C ALA A 18 4.07 12.93 4.58
N GLN A 19 4.28 14.19 4.97
CA GLN A 19 5.27 14.60 5.95
C GLN A 19 4.68 15.69 6.83
N ASP A 20 4.83 15.56 8.16
CA ASP A 20 4.32 16.51 9.15
C ASP A 20 2.82 16.80 9.00
N GLY A 21 2.04 15.80 8.57
CA GLY A 21 0.60 15.90 8.33
C GLY A 21 0.19 16.53 7.01
N TRP A 22 1.12 16.84 6.12
CA TRP A 22 0.85 17.43 4.81
C TRP A 22 1.18 16.47 3.67
N ILE A 23 0.30 16.43 2.67
CA ILE A 23 0.53 15.65 1.44
C ILE A 23 1.71 16.27 0.68
N MET A 24 2.67 15.43 0.32
CA MET A 24 3.78 15.82 -0.53
C MET A 24 3.30 15.92 -1.98
N SER A 25 3.50 17.09 -2.60
CA SER A 25 3.11 17.36 -3.99
C SER A 25 4.19 16.99 -5.01
N ASP A 26 5.45 16.86 -4.58
CA ASP A 26 6.56 16.34 -5.38
C ASP A 26 6.84 14.90 -4.91
N ASP A 27 6.55 13.94 -5.77
CA ASP A 27 6.68 12.51 -5.47
C ASP A 27 8.07 11.95 -5.83
N THR A 28 8.96 12.75 -6.43
CA THR A 28 10.29 12.32 -6.91
C THR A 28 11.11 11.67 -5.80
N HIS A 29 11.00 12.19 -4.57
CA HIS A 29 11.64 11.66 -3.37
C HIS A 29 10.64 11.37 -2.24
N GLY A 30 9.33 11.35 -2.54
CA GLY A 30 8.27 11.27 -1.54
C GLY A 30 8.42 10.09 -0.59
N GLU A 31 8.80 8.92 -1.09
CA GLU A 31 9.01 7.73 -0.26
C GLU A 31 10.23 7.82 0.68
N GLN A 32 11.23 8.65 0.36
CA GLN A 32 12.43 8.79 1.18
C GLN A 32 12.18 9.71 2.38
N ASP A 33 11.50 10.82 2.13
CA ASP A 33 11.32 11.92 3.09
C ASP A 33 10.05 11.80 3.94
N ALA A 34 9.05 11.06 3.46
CA ALA A 34 7.78 10.90 4.15
C ALA A 34 7.87 10.18 5.50
N ASP A 35 7.07 10.64 6.44
CA ASP A 35 6.82 9.96 7.72
C ASP A 35 5.59 9.04 7.68
N SER A 36 4.74 9.21 6.67
CA SER A 36 3.50 8.47 6.51
C SER A 36 3.18 8.33 5.02
N ALA A 37 2.53 7.22 4.68
CA ALA A 37 2.13 6.96 3.31
C ALA A 37 0.89 6.08 3.27
N THR A 38 0.06 6.29 2.25
CA THR A 38 -1.20 5.55 2.07
C THR A 38 -1.32 5.10 0.63
N ALA A 39 -1.75 3.86 0.44
CA ALA A 39 -2.17 3.34 -0.85
C ALA A 39 -3.69 3.39 -0.93
N PHE A 40 -4.22 4.13 -1.91
CA PHE A 40 -5.65 4.35 -2.10
C PHE A 40 -6.18 3.53 -3.28
N THR A 41 -7.34 2.91 -3.10
CA THR A 41 -8.14 2.36 -4.21
C THR A 41 -8.87 3.48 -4.96
N ARG A 42 -9.43 3.14 -6.13
CA ARG A 42 -10.10 4.10 -7.02
C ARG A 42 -11.29 4.83 -6.39
N ASP A 43 -11.98 4.18 -5.47
CA ASP A 43 -13.11 4.74 -4.71
C ASP A 43 -12.68 5.64 -3.54
N GLY A 44 -11.36 5.84 -3.35
CA GLY A 44 -10.81 6.68 -2.29
C GLY A 44 -10.63 5.96 -0.95
N CYS A 45 -10.86 4.64 -0.87
CA CYS A 45 -10.58 3.89 0.35
C CYS A 45 -9.08 3.70 0.57
N ALA A 46 -8.65 3.83 1.83
CA ALA A 46 -7.26 3.55 2.22
C ALA A 46 -7.05 2.02 2.32
N PHE A 47 -6.41 1.45 1.32
CA PHE A 47 -6.13 0.01 1.26
C PHE A 47 -5.10 -0.42 2.30
N VAL A 48 -4.00 0.34 2.38
CA VAL A 48 -3.00 0.21 3.43
C VAL A 48 -2.46 1.59 3.80
N VAL A 49 -2.38 1.84 5.10
CA VAL A 49 -1.74 3.02 5.70
C VAL A 49 -0.48 2.55 6.39
N CYS A 50 0.63 3.23 6.12
CA CYS A 50 1.92 2.96 6.74
C CYS A 50 2.51 4.21 7.37
N GLU A 51 3.22 4.00 8.48
CA GLU A 51 4.09 4.99 9.10
C GLU A 51 5.55 4.57 8.97
N ARG A 52 6.42 5.57 8.98
CA ARG A 52 7.87 5.39 8.97
C ARG A 52 8.33 4.96 10.36
N ALA A 53 8.80 3.73 10.45
CA ALA A 53 9.40 3.19 11.66
C ALA A 53 10.83 3.73 11.86
N PRO A 54 11.35 3.70 13.11
CA PRO A 54 12.75 4.00 13.37
C PRO A 54 13.67 3.15 12.49
N ARG A 55 14.69 3.79 11.89
CA ARG A 55 15.59 3.22 10.86
C ARG A 55 15.03 3.18 9.42
N GLY A 56 13.97 3.94 9.13
CA GLY A 56 13.55 4.26 7.76
C GLY A 56 12.79 3.15 7.02
N ARG A 57 12.24 2.17 7.74
CA ARG A 57 11.38 1.11 7.18
C ARG A 57 9.90 1.47 7.38
N TRP A 58 9.01 0.88 6.60
CA TRP A 58 7.57 1.11 6.72
C TRP A 58 6.90 0.08 7.64
N ARG A 59 5.98 0.54 8.47
CA ARG A 59 5.12 -0.28 9.33
C ARG A 59 3.66 -0.01 8.99
N ILE A 60 2.86 -1.06 8.87
CA ILE A 60 1.41 -0.95 8.67
C ILE A 60 0.76 -0.39 9.95
N GLU A 61 -0.07 0.63 9.79
CA GLU A 61 -0.93 1.21 10.83
C GLU A 61 -2.42 0.87 10.64
N SER A 62 -2.87 0.75 9.39
CA SER A 62 -4.24 0.33 9.07
C SER A 62 -4.30 -0.43 7.75
N THR A 63 -5.26 -1.35 7.67
CA THR A 63 -5.65 -2.10 6.46
C THR A 63 -7.17 -2.14 6.33
N ASP A 64 -7.88 -1.10 6.77
CA ASP A 64 -9.35 -1.10 6.85
C ASP A 64 -10.01 -1.21 5.46
N GLY A 65 -9.34 -0.72 4.40
CA GLY A 65 -9.77 -0.89 3.02
C GLY A 65 -9.38 -2.25 2.40
N ALA A 66 -8.73 -3.15 3.14
CA ALA A 66 -8.38 -4.46 2.63
C ALA A 66 -9.62 -5.38 2.55
N CYS A 67 -9.71 -6.11 1.45
CA CYS A 67 -10.74 -7.12 1.18
C CYS A 67 -10.66 -8.38 2.05
N ALA A 68 -9.59 -8.53 2.85
CA ALA A 68 -9.37 -9.69 3.70
C ALA A 68 -8.70 -9.27 5.02
N PRO A 69 -9.00 -9.96 6.15
CA PRO A 69 -8.34 -9.69 7.42
C PRO A 69 -6.82 -9.90 7.33
N VAL A 70 -6.08 -8.89 7.77
CA VAL A 70 -4.62 -8.96 7.90
C VAL A 70 -4.27 -9.34 9.34
N PRO A 71 -3.41 -10.35 9.58
CA PRO A 71 -3.08 -10.78 10.94
C PRO A 71 -2.32 -9.67 11.69
N LEU A 72 -2.57 -9.53 12.99
CA LEU A 72 -1.92 -8.53 13.86
C LEU A 72 -0.39 -8.57 13.80
N SER A 73 0.21 -9.74 13.54
CA SER A 73 1.66 -9.88 13.38
C SER A 73 2.21 -9.08 12.19
N ALA A 74 1.41 -8.82 11.16
CA ALA A 74 1.83 -8.03 9.99
C ALA A 74 2.15 -6.58 10.35
N TYR A 75 1.48 -6.02 11.36
CA TYR A 75 1.72 -4.67 11.88
C TYR A 75 3.07 -4.56 12.61
N GLN A 76 3.74 -5.69 12.87
CA GLN A 76 5.09 -5.71 13.44
C GLN A 76 6.18 -5.79 12.36
N TYR A 77 5.81 -6.05 11.10
CA TYR A 77 6.77 -6.13 10.01
C TYR A 77 7.35 -4.76 9.66
N ARG A 78 8.49 -4.80 8.97
CA ARG A 78 9.27 -3.64 8.54
C ARG A 78 9.54 -3.77 7.05
N PHE A 79 8.65 -3.17 6.27
CA PHE A 79 8.68 -3.20 4.82
C PHE A 79 9.73 -2.22 4.27
N SER A 80 10.32 -2.52 3.12
CA SER A 80 11.32 -1.62 2.53
C SER A 80 10.66 -0.42 1.88
N THR A 81 9.49 -0.65 1.29
CA THR A 81 8.70 0.34 0.56
C THR A 81 7.23 0.26 0.99
N LEU A 82 6.44 1.28 0.66
CA LEU A 82 4.98 1.20 0.73
C LEU A 82 4.46 0.12 -0.22
N ALA A 83 5.11 -0.08 -1.37
CA ALA A 83 4.74 -1.09 -2.35
C ALA A 83 4.82 -2.51 -1.77
N ASP A 84 5.90 -2.84 -1.05
CA ASP A 84 6.07 -4.13 -0.39
C ASP A 84 4.95 -4.40 0.62
N ALA A 85 4.52 -3.37 1.35
CA ALA A 85 3.42 -3.47 2.31
C ALA A 85 2.07 -3.71 1.59
N ALA A 86 1.82 -2.97 0.51
CA ALA A 86 0.63 -3.12 -0.31
C ALA A 86 0.57 -4.51 -0.97
N ASP A 87 1.68 -5.00 -1.52
CA ASP A 87 1.80 -6.34 -2.10
C ASP A 87 1.54 -7.43 -1.06
N TYR A 88 2.07 -7.27 0.16
CA TYR A 88 1.78 -8.19 1.25
C TYR A 88 0.29 -8.26 1.57
N VAL A 89 -0.39 -7.11 1.67
CA VAL A 89 -1.83 -7.03 1.95
C VAL A 89 -2.66 -7.58 0.78
N ALA A 90 -2.31 -7.23 -0.46
CA ALA A 90 -2.96 -7.74 -1.67
C ALA A 90 -2.85 -9.26 -1.79
N ALA A 91 -1.69 -9.83 -1.44
CA ALA A 91 -1.51 -11.27 -1.41
C ALA A 91 -2.46 -11.96 -0.41
N LYS A 92 -2.82 -11.31 0.71
CA LYS A 92 -3.86 -11.81 1.64
C LYS A 92 -5.27 -11.76 1.06
N CYS A 93 -5.52 -10.82 0.15
CA CYS A 93 -6.74 -10.79 -0.66
C CYS A 93 -6.74 -11.75 -1.85
N GLY A 94 -5.64 -12.51 -2.08
CA GLY A 94 -5.49 -13.31 -3.29
C GLY A 94 -5.38 -12.45 -4.56
N ALA A 95 -4.76 -11.28 -4.43
CA ALA A 95 -4.64 -10.26 -5.45
C ALA A 95 -3.18 -9.79 -5.63
N THR A 96 -2.93 -9.08 -6.74
CA THR A 96 -1.67 -8.38 -7.01
C THR A 96 -1.90 -6.88 -7.14
N VAL A 97 -0.91 -6.06 -6.80
CA VAL A 97 -1.02 -4.60 -6.91
C VAL A 97 -0.61 -4.13 -8.31
N ARG A 98 -1.39 -3.21 -8.87
CA ARG A 98 -0.95 -2.32 -9.96
C ARG A 98 -0.91 -0.89 -9.45
N ARG A 99 0.28 -0.29 -9.40
CA ARG A 99 0.40 1.14 -9.07
C ARG A 99 -0.16 1.98 -10.22
N VAL A 100 -0.90 3.03 -9.87
CA VAL A 100 -1.35 4.08 -10.80
C VAL A 100 -0.86 5.44 -10.30
N ASP A 101 -0.54 6.34 -11.23
CA ASP A 101 0.04 7.64 -10.88
C ASP A 101 -1.01 8.65 -10.42
N ALA A 102 -2.25 8.52 -10.89
CA ALA A 102 -3.39 9.34 -10.47
C ALA A 102 -4.70 8.66 -10.83
N TRP A 103 -5.77 9.02 -10.12
CA TRP A 103 -7.14 8.74 -10.51
C TRP A 103 -7.68 9.92 -11.32
N VAL A 104 -8.05 9.67 -12.58
CA VAL A 104 -8.75 10.65 -13.45
C VAL A 104 -10.26 10.51 -13.27
#